data_AF-A0A0H2RDP6-F1
#
_entry.id   AF-A0A0H2RDP6-F1
#
_cell.length_a   1.000
_cell.length_b   1.000
_cell.length_c   1.000
_cell.angle_alpha   90.00
_cell.angle_beta   90.00
_cell.angle_gamma   90.00
#
_symmetry.space_group_name_H-M   'P 1'
#
loop_
_entity.id
_entity.type
_entity.pdbx_description
1 polymer ?
#
loop_
_entity_poly.entity_id
_entity_poly.type
_entity_poly.pdbx_seq_one_letter_code
_entity_poly.pdbx_strand_id
1 'polypeptide(L)'
;MVQISLSRMNGFPAELLERIYLDSEPRDFVALSSCCRQYHDVLHESSDQFVWRTHFLERFDDPKICINRLGEPVAQNAKSFNWKGEFQRRIRAQSVLEDPSRCRLDEVAVILRTLISMIIETPLVNAPFETSDISKNLLWFESQRSSWQEVNNFISYLRKQDLPPCDEQLLSQFYAMNGLLDEELEFDEISTHRSKVYRTIDLHEKCRWGPYCPVSTAAELEDESSSKVDWTYIRAVENVFAFHLVTFEEGDEENELICLSEFNLSLCQAQVPEGSNSHSGDWAGVEGNWEYNYCHLPSSSTAFQGPEEEDDWRTREVLCQMSTSLKITNFAPNPLFPSRPSIFFADEEGFHNFKGSVSMTPEKEVRWKLEYMYMSQELPWQVGTSWSFDGVQVGVLKSTFGVLGTWSNTLQPANHVSGPAWFHKVRN
;
A
#
# COMPACT_ATOMS: atom_id res chain seq x y z
N MET A 1 -6.77 55.14 -10.85
CA MET A 1 -6.77 54.15 -11.94
C MET A 1 -5.40 54.24 -12.62
N VAL A 2 -4.43 53.48 -12.13
CA VAL A 2 -3.04 53.52 -12.64
C VAL A 2 -3.01 52.66 -13.90
N GLN A 3 -2.92 53.28 -15.07
CA GLN A 3 -2.54 52.59 -16.31
C GLN A 3 -1.07 52.19 -16.17
N ILE A 4 -0.82 51.00 -15.65
CA ILE A 4 0.46 50.32 -15.87
C ILE A 4 0.49 50.00 -17.36
N SER A 5 1.30 50.73 -18.13
CA SER A 5 1.42 50.45 -19.56
C SER A 5 2.02 49.05 -19.73
N LEU A 6 1.32 48.19 -20.47
CA LEU A 6 1.76 46.83 -20.85
C LEU A 6 3.18 46.82 -21.45
N SER A 7 3.65 47.96 -21.97
CA SER A 7 5.02 48.16 -22.46
C SER A 7 6.12 48.07 -21.40
N ARG A 8 5.82 48.12 -20.09
CA ARG A 8 6.85 48.02 -19.03
C ARG A 8 7.14 46.59 -18.55
N MET A 9 6.28 45.61 -18.82
CA MET A 9 6.50 44.25 -18.32
C MET A 9 7.47 43.42 -19.18
N ASN A 10 7.60 43.72 -20.47
CA ASN A 10 8.51 43.05 -21.41
C ASN A 10 10.01 43.37 -21.20
N GLY A 11 10.39 43.89 -20.02
CA GLY A 11 11.76 44.27 -19.68
C GLY A 11 12.19 43.80 -18.29
N PHE A 12 11.39 42.96 -17.61
CA PHE A 12 11.80 42.42 -16.33
C PHE A 12 12.97 41.45 -16.49
N PRO A 13 13.99 41.51 -15.60
CA PRO A 13 14.96 40.44 -15.42
C PRO A 13 14.26 39.12 -15.12
N ALA A 14 14.90 38.00 -15.48
CA ALA A 14 14.35 36.66 -15.29
C ALA A 14 14.00 36.39 -13.82
N GLU A 15 14.81 36.90 -12.89
CA GLU A 15 14.65 36.73 -11.45
C GLU A 15 13.37 37.38 -10.91
N LEU A 16 12.95 38.51 -11.49
CA LEU A 16 11.68 39.16 -11.10
C LEU A 16 10.47 38.41 -11.68
N LEU A 17 10.60 37.85 -12.89
CA LEU A 17 9.56 37.02 -13.48
C LEU A 17 9.38 35.70 -12.70
N GLU A 18 10.49 35.08 -12.29
CA GLU A 18 10.47 33.92 -11.39
C GLU A 18 9.75 34.26 -10.08
N ARG A 19 10.05 35.40 -9.47
CA ARG A 19 9.36 35.82 -8.24
C ARG A 19 7.85 36.00 -8.44
N ILE A 20 7.43 36.61 -9.55
CA ILE A 20 6.01 36.75 -9.90
C ILE A 20 5.37 35.37 -10.02
N TYR A 21 6.04 34.42 -10.67
CA TYR A 21 5.54 33.06 -10.78
C TYR A 21 5.40 32.36 -9.42
N LEU A 22 6.39 32.50 -8.54
CA LEU A 22 6.35 31.92 -7.18
C LEU A 22 5.19 32.45 -6.34
N ASP A 23 4.81 33.72 -6.53
CA ASP A 23 3.70 34.35 -5.81
C ASP A 23 2.33 34.11 -6.51
N SER A 24 2.29 33.35 -7.62
CA SER A 24 1.08 33.07 -8.41
C SER A 24 0.59 31.63 -8.25
N GLU A 25 -0.71 31.39 -8.49
CA GLU A 25 -1.23 30.02 -8.53
C GLU A 25 -0.83 29.27 -9.81
N PRO A 26 -0.78 27.92 -9.79
CA PRO A 26 -0.46 27.10 -10.95
C PRO A 26 -1.23 27.42 -12.23
N ARG A 27 -2.51 27.77 -12.12
CA ARG A 27 -3.34 28.12 -13.28
C ARG A 27 -2.91 29.46 -13.87
N ASP A 28 -2.60 30.42 -13.02
CA ASP A 28 -2.27 31.79 -13.42
C ASP A 28 -0.90 31.88 -14.07
N PHE A 29 0.12 31.21 -13.51
CA PHE A 29 1.45 31.27 -14.11
C PHE A 29 1.54 30.53 -15.46
N VAL A 30 0.73 29.49 -15.68
CA VAL A 30 0.61 28.82 -16.99
C VAL A 30 -0.09 29.73 -18.01
N ALA A 31 -1.12 30.47 -17.59
CA ALA A 31 -1.76 31.45 -18.46
C ALA A 31 -0.79 32.60 -18.81
N LEU A 32 -0.01 33.07 -17.83
CA LEU A 32 1.01 34.09 -18.03
C LEU A 32 2.12 33.63 -18.98
N SER A 33 2.60 32.40 -18.87
CA SER A 33 3.63 31.88 -19.79
C SER A 33 3.16 31.81 -21.24
N SER A 34 1.85 31.70 -21.46
CA SER A 34 1.24 31.69 -22.79
C SER A 34 1.12 33.06 -23.45
N CYS A 35 1.38 34.15 -22.71
CA CYS A 35 1.21 35.52 -23.20
C CYS A 35 2.35 36.00 -24.09
N CYS A 36 3.60 35.59 -23.82
CA CYS A 36 4.75 35.97 -24.64
C CYS A 36 5.92 34.98 -24.51
N ARG A 37 6.84 35.02 -25.49
CA ARG A 37 8.00 34.13 -25.54
C ARG A 37 8.94 34.29 -24.34
N GLN A 38 9.16 35.51 -23.84
CA GLN A 38 10.02 35.73 -22.68
C GLN A 38 9.48 35.00 -21.44
N TYR A 39 8.18 35.08 -21.20
CA TYR A 39 7.53 34.41 -20.06
C TYR A 39 7.52 32.90 -20.22
N HIS A 40 7.25 32.44 -21.44
CA HIS A 40 7.38 31.04 -21.82
C HIS A 40 8.78 30.49 -21.52
N ASP A 41 9.83 31.19 -21.97
CA ASP A 41 11.22 30.74 -21.85
C ASP A 41 11.66 30.67 -20.38
N VAL A 42 11.27 31.66 -19.55
CA VAL A 42 11.56 31.62 -18.10
C VAL A 42 10.90 30.41 -17.41
N LEU A 43 9.65 30.10 -17.75
CA LEU A 43 8.92 29.00 -17.11
C LEU A 43 9.33 27.62 -17.63
N HIS A 44 9.63 27.48 -18.93
CA HIS A 44 9.79 26.18 -19.58
C HIS A 44 11.22 25.84 -20.00
N GLU A 45 12.07 26.82 -20.28
CA GLU A 45 13.45 26.62 -20.75
C GLU A 45 14.48 26.79 -19.62
N SER A 46 14.03 26.97 -18.37
CA SER A 46 14.92 27.04 -17.20
C SER A 46 15.58 25.68 -16.92
N SER A 47 16.92 25.69 -16.86
CA SER A 47 17.71 24.45 -16.77
C SER A 47 17.49 23.62 -15.50
N ASP A 48 16.99 24.24 -14.42
CA ASP A 48 16.71 23.58 -13.15
C ASP A 48 15.21 23.55 -12.80
N GLN A 49 14.35 24.02 -13.72
CA GLN A 49 12.91 24.14 -13.54
C GLN A 49 12.53 24.81 -12.20
N PHE A 50 13.27 25.86 -11.81
CA PHE A 50 13.20 26.51 -10.49
C PHE A 50 11.78 26.78 -9.98
N VAL A 51 10.94 27.38 -10.82
CA VAL A 51 9.54 27.71 -10.49
C VAL A 51 8.74 26.45 -10.17
N TRP A 52 8.79 25.44 -11.05
CA TRP A 52 8.10 24.16 -10.85
C TRP A 52 8.61 23.43 -9.60
N ARG A 53 9.93 23.40 -9.40
CA ARG A 53 10.55 22.80 -8.23
C ARG A 53 10.06 23.44 -6.94
N THR A 54 10.00 24.77 -6.89
CA THR A 54 9.60 25.50 -5.67
C THR A 54 8.14 25.19 -5.32
N HIS A 55 7.23 25.30 -6.29
CA HIS A 55 5.82 24.95 -6.06
C HIS A 55 5.58 23.49 -5.71
N PHE A 56 6.40 22.58 -6.24
CA PHE A 56 6.36 21.17 -5.88
C PHE A 56 6.76 20.97 -4.42
N LEU A 57 7.91 21.50 -4.00
CA LEU A 57 8.45 21.32 -2.65
C LEU A 57 7.62 22.01 -1.55
N GLU A 58 6.82 23.02 -1.92
CA GLU A 58 5.82 23.62 -1.02
C GLU A 58 4.73 22.62 -0.62
N ARG A 59 4.34 21.70 -1.52
CA ARG A 59 3.16 20.83 -1.36
C ARG A 59 3.51 19.36 -1.13
N PHE A 60 4.65 18.92 -1.65
CA PHE A 60 5.04 17.52 -1.73
C PHE A 60 6.44 17.29 -1.17
N ASP A 61 6.77 16.04 -0.92
CA ASP A 61 8.09 15.65 -0.40
C ASP A 61 9.22 15.94 -1.38
N ASP A 62 10.42 16.18 -0.86
CA ASP A 62 11.59 16.34 -1.71
C ASP A 62 12.01 14.96 -2.29
N PRO A 63 11.94 14.74 -3.62
CA PRO A 63 12.30 13.45 -4.23
C PRO A 63 13.76 13.05 -4.02
N LYS A 64 14.64 13.99 -3.62
CA LYS A 64 16.04 13.69 -3.28
C LYS A 64 16.18 12.89 -1.98
N ILE A 65 15.21 12.98 -1.08
CA ILE A 65 15.21 12.24 0.19
C ILE A 65 14.20 11.09 0.19
N CYS A 66 13.33 11.03 -0.82
CA CYS A 66 12.37 9.94 -0.99
C CYS A 66 13.04 8.71 -1.61
N ILE A 67 12.53 7.55 -1.23
CA ILE A 67 12.87 6.27 -1.84
C ILE A 67 11.69 5.73 -2.64
N ASN A 68 11.97 5.00 -3.71
CA ASN A 68 10.95 4.30 -4.47
C ASN A 68 10.63 2.92 -3.84
N ARG A 69 9.72 2.16 -4.46
CA ARG A 69 9.37 0.79 -4.03
C ARG A 69 10.56 -0.17 -3.92
N LEU A 70 11.64 0.06 -4.67
CA LEU A 70 12.85 -0.74 -4.60
C LEU A 70 13.80 -0.26 -3.50
N GLY A 71 13.50 0.81 -2.77
CA GLY A 71 14.40 1.46 -1.81
C GLY A 71 15.53 2.24 -2.46
N GLU A 72 15.38 2.60 -3.73
CA GLU A 72 16.34 3.44 -4.46
C GLU A 72 15.91 4.91 -4.40
N PRO A 73 16.84 5.87 -4.40
CA PRO A 73 16.48 7.29 -4.40
C PRO A 73 15.60 7.64 -5.60
N VAL A 74 14.49 8.36 -5.37
CA VAL A 74 13.58 8.81 -6.44
C VAL A 74 14.27 9.78 -7.37
N ALA A 75 15.12 10.67 -6.82
CA ALA A 75 15.98 11.55 -7.59
C ALA A 75 17.42 11.52 -7.06
N GLN A 76 18.40 11.43 -7.97
CA GLN A 76 19.82 11.56 -7.61
C GLN A 76 20.20 13.02 -7.30
N ASN A 77 19.60 13.97 -8.03
CA ASN A 77 19.79 15.39 -7.84
C ASN A 77 18.62 16.19 -8.43
N ALA A 78 18.61 17.51 -8.23
CA ALA A 78 17.52 18.35 -8.71
C ALA A 78 17.42 18.39 -10.25
N LYS A 79 18.47 18.08 -11.00
CA LYS A 79 18.44 18.06 -12.47
C LYS A 79 17.96 16.74 -13.06
N SER A 80 18.05 15.64 -12.30
CA SER A 80 17.58 14.32 -12.75
C SER A 80 16.07 14.15 -12.65
N PHE A 81 15.38 15.06 -11.97
CA PHE A 81 13.94 14.96 -11.68
C PHE A 81 13.12 15.88 -12.58
N ASN A 82 12.02 15.36 -13.13
CA ASN A 82 11.11 16.12 -13.99
C ASN A 82 10.08 16.89 -13.15
N TRP A 83 10.51 18.00 -12.51
CA TRP A 83 9.67 18.80 -11.62
C TRP A 83 8.35 19.23 -12.28
N LYS A 84 8.39 19.73 -13.51
CA LYS A 84 7.21 20.15 -14.27
C LYS A 84 6.25 18.98 -14.49
N GLY A 85 6.74 17.86 -15.03
CA GLY A 85 5.89 16.71 -15.33
C GLY A 85 5.25 16.10 -14.08
N GLU A 86 6.04 15.95 -13.01
CA GLU A 86 5.59 15.40 -11.74
C GLU A 86 4.62 16.35 -11.02
N PHE A 87 4.85 17.65 -11.07
CA PHE A 87 3.89 18.62 -10.56
C PHE A 87 2.58 18.58 -11.36
N GLN A 88 2.65 18.61 -12.69
CA GLN A 88 1.46 18.60 -13.55
C GLN A 88 0.59 17.37 -13.35
N ARG A 89 1.17 16.17 -13.24
CA ARG A 89 0.39 14.94 -13.00
C ARG A 89 -0.26 14.91 -11.62
N ARG A 90 0.40 15.43 -10.58
CA ARG A 90 -0.18 15.49 -9.21
C ARG A 90 -1.31 16.51 -9.14
N ILE A 91 -1.14 17.68 -9.76
CA ILE A 91 -2.23 18.67 -9.90
C ILE A 91 -3.38 18.13 -10.76
N ARG A 92 -3.09 17.33 -11.80
CA ARG A 92 -4.14 16.64 -12.57
C ARG A 92 -4.89 15.63 -11.71
N ALA A 93 -4.19 14.83 -10.91
CA ALA A 93 -4.80 13.89 -9.97
C ALA A 93 -5.70 14.63 -8.97
N GLN A 94 -5.22 15.72 -8.37
CA GLN A 94 -6.03 16.58 -7.50
C GLN A 94 -7.30 17.08 -8.21
N SER A 95 -7.19 17.59 -9.44
CA SER A 95 -8.36 18.08 -10.19
C SER A 95 -9.41 17.02 -10.49
N VAL A 96 -9.01 15.75 -10.51
CA VAL A 96 -9.87 14.58 -10.70
C VAL A 96 -10.47 14.12 -9.37
N LEU A 97 -9.74 14.25 -8.26
CA LEU A 97 -10.29 14.01 -6.92
C LEU A 97 -11.37 15.04 -6.57
N GLU A 98 -11.10 16.33 -6.85
CA GLU A 98 -12.06 17.44 -6.67
C GLU A 98 -13.35 17.24 -7.49
N ASP A 99 -13.23 16.68 -8.69
CA ASP A 99 -14.35 16.45 -9.61
C ASP A 99 -14.10 15.17 -10.44
N PRO A 100 -14.57 14.00 -9.94
CA PRO A 100 -14.37 12.71 -10.60
C PRO A 100 -14.92 12.63 -12.02
N SER A 101 -15.92 13.46 -12.35
CA SER A 101 -16.51 13.51 -13.70
C SER A 101 -15.53 14.00 -14.77
N ARG A 102 -14.44 14.66 -14.36
CA ARG A 102 -13.36 15.10 -15.26
C ARG A 102 -12.40 13.98 -15.63
N CYS A 103 -12.47 12.83 -14.99
CA CYS A 103 -11.63 11.69 -15.28
C CYS A 103 -12.14 10.95 -16.51
N ARG A 104 -11.33 10.92 -17.56
CA ARG A 104 -11.57 10.10 -18.74
C ARG A 104 -11.14 8.66 -18.45
N LEU A 105 -11.87 7.69 -19.00
CA LEU A 105 -11.57 6.27 -18.76
C LEU A 105 -10.15 5.88 -19.19
N ASP A 106 -9.61 6.48 -20.25
CA ASP A 106 -8.25 6.22 -20.74
C ASP A 106 -7.14 6.80 -19.86
N GLU A 107 -7.47 7.72 -18.94
CA GLU A 107 -6.50 8.31 -18.02
C GLU A 107 -6.56 7.74 -16.60
N VAL A 108 -7.55 6.90 -16.28
CA VAL A 108 -7.74 6.28 -14.94
C VAL A 108 -6.46 5.62 -14.45
N ALA A 109 -5.83 4.76 -15.27
CA ALA A 109 -4.58 4.09 -14.93
C ALA A 109 -3.45 5.08 -14.57
N VAL A 110 -3.36 6.23 -15.27
CA VAL A 110 -2.34 7.25 -15.04
C VAL A 110 -2.61 8.00 -13.72
N ILE A 111 -3.88 8.30 -13.43
CA ILE A 111 -4.28 8.92 -12.16
C ILE A 111 -3.96 7.98 -11.00
N LEU A 112 -4.41 6.73 -11.05
CA LEU A 112 -4.17 5.74 -9.99
C LEU A 112 -2.67 5.51 -9.75
N ARG A 113 -1.86 5.36 -10.82
CA ARG A 113 -0.40 5.25 -10.69
C ARG A 113 0.23 6.49 -10.06
N THR A 114 -0.33 7.67 -10.31
CA THR A 114 0.13 8.92 -9.69
C THR A 114 -0.18 8.92 -8.20
N LEU A 115 -1.40 8.57 -7.81
CA LEU A 115 -1.79 8.47 -6.40
C LEU A 115 -0.95 7.40 -5.66
N ILE A 116 -0.79 6.22 -6.24
CA ILE A 116 0.06 5.15 -5.68
C ILE A 116 1.50 5.63 -5.53
N SER A 117 2.07 6.30 -6.56
CA SER A 117 3.44 6.85 -6.45
C SER A 117 3.60 7.82 -5.30
N MET A 118 2.60 8.65 -5.00
CA MET A 118 2.63 9.56 -3.87
C MET A 118 2.65 8.83 -2.51
N ILE A 119 2.03 7.65 -2.42
CA ILE A 119 2.00 6.84 -1.19
C ILE A 119 3.31 6.06 -0.97
N ILE A 120 3.91 5.54 -2.04
CA ILE A 120 5.11 4.69 -1.94
C ILE A 120 6.43 5.45 -2.07
N GLU A 121 6.42 6.64 -2.69
CA GLU A 121 7.61 7.48 -2.88
C GLU A 121 7.74 8.48 -1.73
N THR A 122 8.06 7.96 -0.54
CA THR A 122 8.12 8.73 0.71
C THR A 122 9.54 8.78 1.27
N PRO A 123 9.86 9.78 2.12
CA PRO A 123 11.10 9.79 2.89
C PRO A 123 11.15 8.63 3.90
N LEU A 124 12.37 8.17 4.17
CA LEU A 124 12.67 7.24 5.26
C LEU A 124 12.55 7.96 6.61
N VAL A 125 11.89 7.32 7.57
CA VAL A 125 11.78 7.82 8.95
C VAL A 125 12.56 6.91 9.88
N ASN A 126 13.31 7.51 10.81
CA ASN A 126 13.95 6.77 11.89
C ASN A 126 13.00 6.72 13.08
N ALA A 127 12.91 5.59 13.77
CA ALA A 127 12.22 5.54 15.06
C ALA A 127 12.97 6.38 16.11
N PRO A 128 12.28 6.97 17.11
CA PRO A 128 10.83 6.96 17.30
C PRO A 128 10.09 7.82 16.26
N PHE A 129 8.92 7.35 15.85
CA PHE A 129 8.11 8.01 14.81
C PHE A 129 7.34 9.18 15.41
N GLU A 130 7.68 10.42 15.04
CA GLU A 130 6.90 11.60 15.41
C GLU A 130 5.89 11.96 14.31
N THR A 131 4.78 12.60 14.67
CA THR A 131 3.77 13.05 13.68
C THR A 131 4.34 14.08 12.70
N SER A 132 5.39 14.80 13.07
CA SER A 132 6.15 15.68 12.18
C SER A 132 6.95 14.95 11.10
N ASP A 133 7.18 13.65 11.27
CA ASP A 133 7.94 12.82 10.31
C ASP A 133 7.05 12.22 9.21
N ILE A 134 5.73 12.40 9.32
CA ILE A 134 4.78 11.97 8.30
C ILE A 134 5.10 12.71 7.00
N SER A 135 5.29 11.93 5.94
CA SER A 135 5.47 12.40 4.58
C SER A 135 4.46 13.49 4.20
N LYS A 136 4.93 14.56 3.54
CA LYS A 136 4.04 15.60 3.00
C LYS A 136 3.04 15.03 1.99
N ASN A 137 3.44 14.03 1.21
CA ASN A 137 2.54 13.36 0.29
C ASN A 137 1.39 12.67 1.05
N LEU A 138 1.68 12.01 2.17
CA LEU A 138 0.66 11.36 3.00
C LEU A 138 -0.22 12.38 3.74
N LEU A 139 0.37 13.44 4.29
CA LEU A 139 -0.39 14.56 4.87
C LEU A 139 -1.31 15.23 3.84
N TRP A 140 -0.87 15.30 2.59
CA TRP A 140 -1.72 15.77 1.49
C TRP A 140 -2.94 14.87 1.33
N PHE A 141 -2.80 13.54 1.31
CA PHE A 141 -3.95 12.62 1.26
C PHE A 141 -4.90 12.79 2.45
N GLU A 142 -4.35 12.88 3.67
CA GLU A 142 -5.16 13.08 4.88
C GLU A 142 -5.96 14.39 4.84
N SER A 143 -5.39 15.45 4.24
CA SER A 143 -6.11 16.71 4.02
C SER A 143 -7.28 16.57 3.02
N GLN A 144 -7.13 15.73 1.98
CA GLN A 144 -8.19 15.46 1.01
C GLN A 144 -9.33 14.61 1.61
N ARG A 145 -9.01 13.74 2.58
CA ARG A 145 -9.99 12.95 3.33
C ARG A 145 -10.82 13.81 4.28
N SER A 146 -10.14 14.57 5.14
CA SER A 146 -10.77 15.23 6.29
C SER A 146 -11.64 16.43 5.93
N SER A 147 -11.33 17.15 4.85
CA SER A 147 -12.03 18.40 4.52
C SER A 147 -13.10 18.26 3.43
N TRP A 148 -12.98 17.26 2.55
CA TRP A 148 -13.78 17.21 1.30
C TRP A 148 -14.21 15.81 0.84
N GLN A 149 -13.80 14.73 1.53
CA GLN A 149 -14.11 13.33 1.16
C GLN A 149 -13.78 13.00 -0.33
N GLU A 150 -12.85 13.74 -0.95
CA GLU A 150 -12.61 13.68 -2.39
C GLU A 150 -12.07 12.32 -2.85
N VAL A 151 -11.19 11.72 -2.05
CA VAL A 151 -10.65 10.38 -2.31
C VAL A 151 -11.77 9.35 -2.32
N ASN A 152 -12.67 9.38 -1.32
CA ASN A 152 -13.79 8.46 -1.20
C ASN A 152 -14.77 8.65 -2.37
N ASN A 153 -15.07 9.91 -2.72
CA ASN A 153 -15.93 10.24 -3.86
C ASN A 153 -15.36 9.76 -5.19
N PHE A 154 -14.06 9.95 -5.43
CA PHE A 154 -13.39 9.46 -6.63
C PHE A 154 -13.42 7.94 -6.74
N ILE A 155 -13.12 7.27 -5.64
CA ILE A 155 -13.18 5.82 -5.55
C ILE A 155 -14.61 5.31 -5.84
N SER A 156 -15.62 5.85 -5.15
CA SER A 156 -17.03 5.50 -5.34
C SER A 156 -17.53 5.82 -6.75
N TYR A 157 -16.98 6.85 -7.40
CA TYR A 157 -17.22 7.13 -8.80
C TYR A 157 -16.65 6.04 -9.72
N LEU A 158 -15.40 5.62 -9.49
CA LEU A 158 -14.74 4.57 -10.28
C LEU A 158 -15.43 3.21 -10.13
N ARG A 159 -15.93 2.86 -8.93
CA ARG A 159 -16.69 1.62 -8.69
C ARG A 159 -17.94 1.49 -9.56
N LYS A 160 -18.51 2.62 -10.02
CA LYS A 160 -19.70 2.66 -10.87
C LYS A 160 -19.37 2.55 -12.36
N GLN A 161 -18.09 2.59 -12.73
CA GLN A 161 -17.63 2.47 -14.10
C GLN A 161 -17.27 1.02 -14.43
N ASP A 162 -17.38 0.66 -15.71
CA ASP A 162 -16.87 -0.62 -16.23
C ASP A 162 -15.37 -0.47 -16.52
N LEU A 163 -14.55 -0.82 -15.53
CA LEU A 163 -13.09 -0.65 -15.62
C LEU A 163 -12.44 -1.89 -16.26
N PRO A 164 -11.43 -1.71 -17.12
CA PRO A 164 -10.60 -2.82 -17.57
C PRO A 164 -9.96 -3.55 -16.37
N PRO A 165 -9.72 -4.88 -16.45
CA PRO A 165 -9.15 -5.64 -15.34
C PRO A 165 -7.82 -5.09 -14.80
N CYS A 166 -6.98 -4.53 -15.66
CA CYS A 166 -5.73 -3.90 -15.24
C CYS A 166 -5.95 -2.67 -14.34
N ASP A 167 -7.02 -1.91 -14.59
CA ASP A 167 -7.34 -0.70 -13.85
C ASP A 167 -8.04 -1.05 -12.54
N GLU A 168 -8.83 -2.12 -12.50
CA GLU A 168 -9.38 -2.68 -11.25
C GLU A 168 -8.28 -3.14 -10.29
N GLN A 169 -7.21 -3.74 -10.83
CA GLN A 169 -6.04 -4.13 -10.04
C GLN A 169 -5.32 -2.90 -9.47
N LEU A 170 -5.14 -1.84 -10.27
CA LEU A 170 -4.56 -0.57 -9.80
C LEU A 170 -5.45 0.12 -8.76
N LEU A 171 -6.77 0.09 -8.95
CA LEU A 171 -7.72 0.65 -7.99
C LEU A 171 -7.63 -0.10 -6.67
N SER A 172 -7.62 -1.44 -6.71
CA SER A 172 -7.50 -2.28 -5.53
C SER A 172 -6.15 -2.13 -4.84
N GLN A 173 -5.07 -1.91 -5.60
CA GLN A 173 -3.76 -1.59 -5.05
C GLN A 173 -3.75 -0.24 -4.32
N PHE A 174 -4.39 0.78 -4.91
CA PHE A 174 -4.55 2.07 -4.27
C PHE A 174 -5.37 1.95 -2.98
N TYR A 175 -6.48 1.22 -3.00
CA TYR A 175 -7.28 0.90 -1.82
C TYR A 175 -6.44 0.28 -0.70
N ALA A 176 -5.70 -0.78 -1.02
CA ALA A 176 -4.90 -1.51 -0.05
C ALA A 176 -3.86 -0.65 0.69
N MET A 177 -3.44 0.47 0.10
CA MET A 177 -2.50 1.39 0.72
C MET A 177 -3.18 2.60 1.35
N ASN A 178 -4.29 3.04 0.75
CA ASN A 178 -5.09 4.16 1.25
C ASN A 178 -5.73 3.77 2.59
N GLY A 179 -6.22 2.54 2.72
CA GLY A 179 -7.06 2.10 3.83
C GLY A 179 -8.55 2.16 3.47
N LEU A 180 -9.37 1.80 4.44
CA LEU A 180 -10.76 1.40 4.25
C LEU A 180 -11.72 2.59 4.13
N LEU A 181 -12.81 2.36 3.42
CA LEU A 181 -13.97 3.26 3.40
C LEU A 181 -15.07 2.76 4.33
N ASP A 182 -15.86 3.70 4.88
CA ASP A 182 -16.99 3.37 5.75
C ASP A 182 -17.99 2.44 5.05
N GLU A 183 -18.23 2.63 3.74
CA GLU A 183 -19.15 1.78 2.98
C GLU A 183 -18.65 0.33 2.83
N GLU A 184 -17.34 0.08 2.99
CA GLU A 184 -16.78 -1.28 2.93
C GLU A 184 -17.02 -2.09 4.21
N LEU A 185 -17.41 -1.42 5.29
CA LEU A 185 -17.82 -2.06 6.54
C LEU A 185 -19.30 -2.47 6.53
N GLU A 186 -20.02 -2.21 5.43
CA GLU A 186 -21.37 -2.72 5.23
C GLU A 186 -21.36 -4.25 5.07
N PHE A 187 -22.43 -4.89 5.56
CA PHE A 187 -22.56 -6.35 5.60
C PHE A 187 -22.34 -7.03 4.23
N ASP A 188 -22.96 -6.49 3.18
CA ASP A 188 -22.93 -7.08 1.84
C ASP A 188 -21.51 -7.03 1.25
N GLU A 189 -20.76 -5.96 1.53
CA GLU A 189 -19.36 -5.79 1.10
C GLU A 189 -18.45 -6.77 1.85
N ILE A 190 -18.56 -6.85 3.18
CA ILE A 190 -17.79 -7.80 3.99
C ILE A 190 -18.06 -9.25 3.54
N SER A 191 -19.34 -9.60 3.32
CA SER A 191 -19.72 -10.92 2.84
C SER A 191 -19.10 -11.24 1.47
N THR A 192 -19.01 -10.25 0.59
CA THR A 192 -18.35 -10.36 -0.71
C THR A 192 -16.84 -10.56 -0.57
N HIS A 193 -16.18 -9.79 0.29
CA HIS A 193 -14.74 -9.93 0.57
C HIS A 193 -14.41 -11.28 1.19
N ARG A 194 -15.16 -11.73 2.21
CA ARG A 194 -15.00 -13.06 2.81
C ARG A 194 -15.22 -14.17 1.80
N SER A 195 -16.29 -14.08 1.00
CA SER A 195 -16.55 -15.03 -0.07
C SER A 195 -15.37 -15.11 -1.03
N LYS A 196 -14.74 -13.99 -1.37
CA LYS A 196 -13.56 -13.99 -2.24
C LYS A 196 -12.36 -14.67 -1.60
N VAL A 197 -12.06 -14.34 -0.34
CA VAL A 197 -10.93 -14.92 0.38
C VAL A 197 -11.08 -16.42 0.50
N TYR A 198 -12.22 -16.91 0.97
CA TYR A 198 -12.42 -18.36 1.20
C TYR A 198 -12.79 -19.14 -0.07
N ARG A 199 -13.31 -18.52 -1.13
CA ARG A 199 -13.58 -19.21 -2.41
C ARG A 199 -12.29 -19.55 -3.17
N THR A 200 -11.17 -18.92 -2.85
CA THR A 200 -9.89 -19.30 -3.44
C THR A 200 -9.46 -20.74 -3.08
N ILE A 201 -10.16 -21.42 -2.16
CA ILE A 201 -10.03 -22.87 -1.87
C ILE A 201 -10.06 -23.71 -3.16
N ASP A 202 -10.97 -23.42 -4.09
CA ASP A 202 -11.10 -24.16 -5.34
C ASP A 202 -10.07 -23.77 -6.41
N LEU A 203 -9.38 -22.64 -6.22
CA LEU A 203 -8.45 -22.04 -7.19
C LEU A 203 -7.01 -22.05 -6.71
N HIS A 204 -6.72 -22.51 -5.50
CA HIS A 204 -5.41 -22.32 -4.90
C HIS A 204 -4.27 -22.96 -5.67
N GLU A 205 -4.46 -24.11 -6.32
CA GLU A 205 -3.39 -24.69 -7.15
C GLU A 205 -3.00 -23.71 -8.28
N LYS A 206 -3.99 -23.04 -8.89
CA LYS A 206 -3.78 -22.00 -9.93
C LYS A 206 -3.20 -20.70 -9.37
N CYS A 207 -3.47 -20.40 -8.11
CA CYS A 207 -2.95 -19.21 -7.42
C CYS A 207 -1.69 -19.53 -6.60
N ARG A 208 -1.12 -20.73 -6.70
CA ARG A 208 0.03 -21.21 -5.92
C ARG A 208 -0.13 -21.02 -4.40
N TRP A 209 -1.36 -21.15 -3.90
CA TRP A 209 -1.70 -21.01 -2.48
C TRP A 209 -1.37 -19.63 -1.89
N GLY A 210 -1.25 -18.60 -2.73
CA GLY A 210 -0.94 -17.23 -2.33
C GLY A 210 -1.85 -16.19 -2.99
N PRO A 211 -1.60 -14.90 -2.77
CA PRO A 211 -2.42 -13.79 -3.28
C PRO A 211 -2.12 -13.47 -4.75
N TYR A 212 -2.10 -14.49 -5.61
CA TYR A 212 -1.73 -14.36 -7.01
C TYR A 212 -2.92 -14.60 -7.94
N CYS A 213 -2.92 -13.92 -9.07
CA CYS A 213 -3.85 -14.18 -10.15
C CYS A 213 -3.76 -15.66 -10.58
N PRO A 214 -4.90 -16.34 -10.83
CA PRO A 214 -4.89 -17.72 -11.31
C PRO A 214 -4.12 -17.84 -12.63
N VAL A 215 -3.12 -18.71 -12.69
CA VAL A 215 -2.43 -19.00 -13.94
C VAL A 215 -3.28 -19.89 -14.85
N SER A 216 -3.10 -19.73 -16.16
CA SER A 216 -3.95 -20.39 -17.17
C SER A 216 -3.33 -21.68 -17.71
N THR A 217 -2.01 -21.85 -17.57
CA THR A 217 -1.27 -22.98 -18.14
C THR A 217 -0.40 -23.70 -17.11
N ALA A 218 -0.14 -24.99 -17.34
CA ALA A 218 0.75 -25.77 -16.47
C ALA A 218 2.21 -25.27 -16.51
N ALA A 219 2.68 -24.74 -17.65
CA ALA A 219 4.00 -24.13 -17.75
C ALA A 219 4.11 -22.88 -16.85
N GLU A 220 3.05 -22.08 -16.78
CA GLU A 220 2.98 -20.94 -15.87
C GLU A 220 2.90 -21.36 -14.41
N LEU A 221 2.47 -22.59 -14.06
CA LEU A 221 2.50 -23.10 -12.67
C LEU A 221 3.92 -23.46 -12.22
N GLU A 222 4.78 -23.86 -13.15
CA GLU A 222 6.17 -24.20 -12.86
C GLU A 222 7.06 -22.95 -12.78
N ASP A 223 6.77 -21.92 -13.58
CA ASP A 223 7.56 -20.69 -13.64
C ASP A 223 7.13 -19.66 -12.58
N GLU A 224 7.78 -19.61 -11.42
CA GLU A 224 7.47 -18.63 -10.35
C GLU A 224 7.42 -17.18 -10.85
N SER A 225 8.13 -16.87 -11.94
CA SER A 225 8.18 -15.51 -12.50
C SER A 225 6.90 -15.07 -13.22
N SER A 226 5.98 -16.00 -13.49
CA SER A 226 4.66 -15.71 -14.09
C SER A 226 3.64 -15.16 -13.10
N SER A 227 3.92 -15.25 -11.78
CA SER A 227 2.95 -14.95 -10.73
C SER A 227 2.72 -13.45 -10.61
N LYS A 228 1.50 -13.02 -10.92
CA LYS A 228 1.06 -11.63 -10.76
C LYS A 228 0.26 -11.47 -9.50
N VAL A 229 0.47 -10.38 -8.77
CA VAL A 229 -0.29 -10.11 -7.53
C VAL A 229 -1.74 -9.82 -7.89
N ASP A 230 -2.67 -10.46 -7.18
CA ASP A 230 -4.08 -10.12 -7.22
C ASP A 230 -4.38 -9.10 -6.11
N TRP A 231 -4.26 -7.82 -6.45
CA TRP A 231 -4.58 -6.72 -5.54
C TRP A 231 -6.05 -6.70 -5.13
N THR A 232 -6.93 -7.24 -5.96
CA THR A 232 -8.35 -7.38 -5.61
C THR A 232 -8.58 -8.46 -4.55
N TYR A 233 -7.66 -9.42 -4.41
CA TYR A 233 -7.61 -10.37 -3.30
C TYR A 233 -6.98 -9.73 -2.06
N ILE A 234 -5.87 -9.01 -2.21
CA ILE A 234 -5.22 -8.29 -1.08
C ILE A 234 -6.18 -7.32 -0.39
N ARG A 235 -6.93 -6.52 -1.17
CA ARG A 235 -8.00 -5.66 -0.63
C ARG A 235 -9.05 -6.45 0.14
N ALA A 236 -9.41 -7.66 -0.32
CA ALA A 236 -10.38 -8.50 0.38
C ALA A 236 -9.81 -9.04 1.70
N VAL A 237 -8.53 -9.44 1.72
CA VAL A 237 -7.84 -9.85 2.96
C VAL A 237 -7.82 -8.70 3.97
N GLU A 238 -7.45 -7.49 3.53
CA GLU A 238 -7.47 -6.28 4.37
C GLU A 238 -8.85 -6.03 4.98
N ASN A 239 -9.91 -6.06 4.16
CA ASN A 239 -11.29 -5.88 4.62
C ASN A 239 -11.76 -6.94 5.63
N VAL A 240 -11.24 -8.17 5.52
CA VAL A 240 -11.53 -9.20 6.54
C VAL A 240 -10.90 -8.84 7.88
N PHE A 241 -9.63 -8.42 7.90
CA PHE A 241 -8.99 -8.01 9.16
C PHE A 241 -9.57 -6.71 9.71
N ALA A 242 -9.89 -5.75 8.84
CA ALA A 242 -10.62 -4.54 9.19
C ALA A 242 -11.83 -4.85 10.05
N PHE A 243 -12.67 -5.78 9.59
CA PHE A 243 -13.86 -6.17 10.31
C PHE A 243 -13.61 -6.70 11.73
N HIS A 244 -12.50 -7.41 11.96
CA HIS A 244 -12.15 -7.92 13.30
C HIS A 244 -11.48 -6.90 14.21
N LEU A 245 -10.81 -5.90 13.63
CA LEU A 245 -9.97 -4.94 14.35
C LEU A 245 -10.64 -3.57 14.53
N VAL A 246 -11.67 -3.26 13.75
CA VAL A 246 -12.48 -2.05 13.90
C VAL A 246 -13.13 -2.06 15.28
N THR A 247 -12.84 -1.02 16.06
CA THR A 247 -13.58 -0.71 17.28
C THR A 247 -14.49 0.49 17.04
N PHE A 248 -15.75 0.37 17.45
CA PHE A 248 -16.70 1.47 17.45
C PHE A 248 -16.57 2.22 18.78
N GLU A 249 -16.17 3.49 18.74
CA GLU A 249 -16.21 4.36 19.92
C GLU A 249 -17.62 4.96 20.04
N GLU A 250 -18.23 4.84 21.23
CA GLU A 250 -19.51 5.47 21.55
C GLU A 250 -19.38 7.00 21.44
N GLY A 251 -19.94 7.58 20.38
CA GLY A 251 -20.23 9.02 20.32
C GLY A 251 -21.66 9.33 20.74
N ASP A 252 -21.97 10.61 20.94
CA ASP A 252 -23.35 11.07 21.10
C ASP A 252 -24.19 10.60 19.89
N GLU A 253 -25.41 10.11 20.15
CA GLU A 253 -26.39 9.32 19.37
C GLU A 253 -26.42 9.34 17.81
N GLU A 254 -25.63 10.17 17.13
CA GLU A 254 -25.51 10.28 15.67
C GLU A 254 -24.08 10.12 15.11
N ASN A 255 -23.02 10.00 15.94
CA ASN A 255 -21.62 9.87 15.46
C ASN A 255 -20.87 8.71 16.13
N GLU A 256 -21.11 7.46 15.71
CA GLU A 256 -20.18 6.36 16.03
C GLU A 256 -18.83 6.64 15.34
N LEU A 257 -17.74 6.74 16.11
CA LEU A 257 -16.41 6.93 15.54
C LEU A 257 -15.76 5.56 15.32
N ILE A 258 -15.40 5.27 14.07
CA ILE A 258 -14.73 4.02 13.67
C ILE A 258 -13.22 4.21 13.82
N CYS A 259 -12.57 3.49 14.73
CA CYS A 259 -11.12 3.53 14.86
C CYS A 259 -10.47 2.56 13.88
N LEU A 260 -9.78 3.10 12.87
CA LEU A 260 -9.03 2.36 11.84
C LEU A 260 -7.51 2.51 12.01
N SER A 261 -7.02 2.51 13.26
CA SER A 261 -5.60 2.78 13.55
C SER A 261 -4.63 1.87 12.80
N GLU A 262 -5.05 0.62 12.54
CA GLU A 262 -4.24 -0.45 11.92
C GLU A 262 -4.23 -0.42 10.39
N PHE A 263 -5.12 0.34 9.74
CA PHE A 263 -5.25 0.39 8.27
C PHE A 263 -5.13 1.83 7.76
N ASN A 264 -3.98 2.44 8.07
CA ASN A 264 -3.74 3.85 7.76
C ASN A 264 -2.59 4.05 6.74
N LEU A 265 -2.67 5.16 6.01
CA LEU A 265 -1.67 5.58 5.02
C LEU A 265 -0.27 5.73 5.63
N SER A 266 -0.17 6.19 6.89
CA SER A 266 1.12 6.43 7.54
C SER A 266 1.93 5.14 7.75
N LEU A 267 1.26 3.99 7.89
CA LEU A 267 1.88 2.68 8.00
C LEU A 267 2.61 2.30 6.72
N CYS A 268 2.21 2.81 5.56
CA CYS A 268 2.87 2.57 4.28
C CYS A 268 4.26 3.22 4.18
N GLN A 269 4.57 4.22 5.02
CA GLN A 269 5.86 4.92 5.00
C GLN A 269 6.98 4.02 5.56
N ALA A 270 8.16 4.06 4.92
CA ALA A 270 9.30 3.27 5.33
C ALA A 270 9.85 3.73 6.71
N GLN A 271 9.96 2.79 7.64
CA GLN A 271 10.46 3.03 9.00
C GLN A 271 11.72 2.22 9.26
N VAL A 272 12.75 2.88 9.79
CA VAL A 272 14.02 2.25 10.18
C VAL A 272 14.10 2.26 11.70
N PRO A 273 14.19 1.09 12.37
CA PRO A 273 14.30 1.04 13.82
C PRO A 273 15.52 1.80 14.36
N GLU A 274 15.39 2.39 15.53
CA GLU A 274 16.45 3.14 16.20
C GLU A 274 17.61 2.19 16.56
N GLY A 275 18.85 2.59 16.29
CA GLY A 275 20.01 1.72 16.54
C GLY A 275 20.14 0.54 15.58
N SER A 276 19.35 0.49 14.51
CA SER A 276 19.61 -0.40 13.37
C SER A 276 21.01 -0.08 12.84
N ASN A 277 22.00 -0.89 13.23
CA ASN A 277 23.14 -1.10 12.36
C ASN A 277 22.52 -1.60 11.07
N SER A 278 22.46 -0.77 10.04
CA SER A 278 22.09 -1.20 8.70
C SER A 278 23.04 -2.35 8.36
N HIS A 279 22.67 -3.59 8.69
CA HIS A 279 23.19 -4.74 8.02
C HIS A 279 22.87 -4.44 6.56
N SER A 280 23.91 -4.20 5.78
CA SER A 280 23.82 -3.74 4.40
C SER A 280 23.02 -4.70 3.50
N GLY A 281 22.56 -5.83 4.04
CA GLY A 281 21.70 -6.81 3.42
C GLY A 281 20.23 -6.84 3.87
N ASP A 282 19.81 -6.25 5.00
CA ASP A 282 18.37 -6.24 5.39
C ASP A 282 17.60 -5.10 4.68
N TRP A 283 17.38 -5.30 3.39
CA TRP A 283 16.67 -4.35 2.56
C TRP A 283 15.16 -4.35 2.81
N ALA A 284 14.60 -5.47 3.28
CA ALA A 284 13.16 -5.63 3.51
C ALA A 284 12.71 -5.20 4.92
N GLY A 285 13.63 -5.15 5.89
CA GLY A 285 13.32 -4.82 7.29
C GLY A 285 12.85 -6.03 8.09
N VAL A 286 13.42 -7.20 7.82
CA VAL A 286 13.04 -8.49 8.39
C VAL A 286 13.27 -8.55 9.89
N GLU A 287 14.39 -8.02 10.37
CA GLU A 287 14.75 -8.17 11.79
C GLU A 287 13.84 -7.34 12.70
N GLY A 288 13.41 -7.94 13.82
CA GLY A 288 12.61 -7.27 14.85
C GLY A 288 11.40 -8.09 15.28
N ASN A 289 10.49 -7.43 16.02
CA ASN A 289 9.28 -8.03 16.56
C ASN A 289 8.14 -7.97 15.55
N TRP A 290 7.45 -9.08 15.37
CA TRP A 290 6.34 -9.23 14.45
C TRP A 290 5.13 -9.89 15.12
N GLU A 291 3.96 -9.52 14.63
CA GLU A 291 2.67 -10.12 14.95
C GLU A 291 2.10 -10.79 13.70
N TYR A 292 1.76 -12.07 13.86
CA TYR A 292 1.15 -12.91 12.85
C TYR A 292 -0.30 -13.18 13.21
N ASN A 293 -1.19 -12.54 12.45
CA ASN A 293 -2.63 -12.63 12.57
C ASN A 293 -3.17 -13.51 11.44
N TYR A 294 -4.07 -14.43 11.76
CA TYR A 294 -4.73 -15.25 10.74
C TYR A 294 -6.17 -15.55 11.14
N CYS A 295 -7.06 -15.59 10.14
CA CYS A 295 -8.47 -15.93 10.36
C CYS A 295 -8.79 -17.30 9.79
N HIS A 296 -9.61 -18.07 10.51
CA HIS A 296 -10.11 -19.35 10.03
C HIS A 296 -11.59 -19.54 10.34
N LEU A 297 -12.25 -20.34 9.50
CA LEU A 297 -13.60 -20.82 9.75
C LEU A 297 -13.50 -22.19 10.45
N PRO A 298 -14.04 -22.36 11.65
CA PRO A 298 -14.09 -23.65 12.32
C PRO A 298 -14.97 -24.60 11.50
N SER A 299 -14.41 -25.74 11.12
CA SER A 299 -15.16 -26.82 10.47
C SER A 299 -16.24 -27.32 11.43
N SER A 300 -17.51 -27.19 11.05
CA SER A 300 -18.64 -27.56 11.89
C SER A 300 -18.72 -29.07 12.10
N SER A 301 -18.43 -29.55 13.32
CA SER A 301 -19.12 -30.76 13.84
C SER A 301 -19.24 -30.87 15.36
N THR A 302 -18.77 -29.92 16.18
CA THR A 302 -18.88 -30.04 17.66
C THR A 302 -19.36 -28.81 18.43
N ALA A 303 -19.61 -27.66 17.80
CA ALA A 303 -20.11 -26.46 18.50
C ALA A 303 -21.66 -26.33 18.50
N PHE A 304 -22.40 -27.21 17.82
CA PHE A 304 -23.83 -27.03 17.59
C PHE A 304 -24.70 -28.11 18.26
N GLN A 305 -24.98 -27.91 19.55
CA GLN A 305 -26.18 -28.45 20.23
C GLN A 305 -26.74 -27.41 21.21
N GLY A 306 -27.03 -26.20 20.70
CA GLY A 306 -27.85 -25.19 21.37
C GLY A 306 -29.08 -24.89 20.52
N PRO A 307 -30.27 -24.67 21.10
CA PRO A 307 -31.48 -24.39 20.35
C PRO A 307 -31.45 -22.95 19.82
N GLU A 308 -31.63 -22.79 18.51
CA GLU A 308 -32.17 -21.59 17.85
C GLU A 308 -31.68 -20.22 18.41
N GLU A 309 -30.37 -19.98 18.42
CA GLU A 309 -29.84 -18.62 18.45
C GLU A 309 -29.70 -18.12 17.01
N GLU A 310 -30.14 -16.89 16.74
CA GLU A 310 -29.93 -16.21 15.46
C GLU A 310 -28.48 -16.41 15.01
N ASP A 311 -28.32 -16.99 13.83
CA ASP A 311 -27.04 -17.38 13.25
C ASP A 311 -26.22 -16.12 12.94
N ASP A 312 -25.58 -15.55 13.96
CA ASP A 312 -24.78 -14.35 13.82
C ASP A 312 -23.50 -14.70 13.06
N TRP A 313 -23.56 -14.44 11.74
CA TRP A 313 -22.48 -14.63 10.78
C TRP A 313 -21.15 -13.97 11.20
N ARG A 314 -21.20 -13.00 12.13
CA ARG A 314 -20.03 -12.33 12.73
C ARG A 314 -19.23 -13.26 13.65
N THR A 315 -19.88 -14.23 14.28
CA THR A 315 -19.27 -15.09 15.32
C THR A 315 -18.56 -16.33 14.77
N ARG A 316 -18.70 -16.60 13.46
CA ARG A 316 -18.19 -17.83 12.85
C ARG A 316 -16.71 -17.81 12.54
N GLU A 317 -16.09 -16.65 12.39
CA GLU A 317 -14.67 -16.56 12.03
C GLU A 317 -13.83 -16.22 13.23
N VAL A 318 -12.75 -16.97 13.41
CA VAL A 318 -11.87 -16.83 14.57
C VAL A 318 -10.57 -16.17 14.12
N LEU A 319 -10.30 -14.98 14.67
CA LEU A 319 -9.01 -14.32 14.60
C LEU A 319 -8.04 -14.96 15.59
N CYS A 320 -6.87 -15.37 15.11
CA CYS A 320 -5.79 -15.93 15.92
C CYS A 320 -4.53 -15.08 15.75
N GLN A 321 -3.79 -14.88 16.85
CA GLN A 321 -2.59 -14.04 16.89
C GLN A 321 -1.40 -14.83 17.46
N MET A 322 -0.22 -14.60 16.90
CA MET A 322 1.07 -15.12 17.38
C MET A 322 2.11 -14.01 17.31
N SER A 323 2.97 -13.91 18.32
CA SER A 323 4.06 -12.93 18.36
C SER A 323 5.41 -13.64 18.24
N THR A 324 6.34 -13.06 17.48
CA THR A 324 7.68 -13.64 17.28
C THR A 324 8.73 -12.56 17.03
N SER A 325 9.98 -12.85 17.40
CA SER A 325 11.15 -12.06 16.99
C SER A 325 11.84 -12.77 15.83
N LEU A 326 12.00 -12.08 14.71
CA LEU A 326 12.66 -12.64 13.53
C LEU A 326 14.13 -12.23 13.46
N LYS A 327 14.98 -13.19 13.08
CA LYS A 327 16.39 -12.96 12.73
C LYS A 327 16.74 -13.48 11.35
N ILE A 328 17.61 -12.74 10.66
CA ILE A 328 18.13 -13.17 9.37
C ILE A 328 19.12 -14.32 9.59
N THR A 329 18.95 -15.38 8.79
CA THR A 329 19.77 -16.60 8.86
C THR A 329 20.72 -16.72 7.67
N ASN A 330 20.28 -16.32 6.48
CA ASN A 330 21.08 -16.45 5.26
C ASN A 330 20.61 -15.50 4.14
N PHE A 331 21.42 -15.37 3.09
CA PHE A 331 21.09 -14.65 1.86
C PHE A 331 21.33 -15.55 0.63
N ALA A 332 20.46 -15.45 -0.37
CA ALA A 332 20.70 -16.01 -1.70
C ALA A 332 20.68 -14.91 -2.77
N PRO A 333 21.61 -14.96 -3.76
CA PRO A 333 21.60 -14.01 -4.86
C PRO A 333 20.27 -14.05 -5.63
N ASN A 334 19.73 -12.87 -5.95
CA ASN A 334 18.60 -12.73 -6.86
C ASN A 334 19.11 -12.18 -8.21
N PRO A 335 19.11 -12.99 -9.29
CA PRO A 335 19.62 -12.55 -10.59
C PRO A 335 18.87 -11.34 -11.18
N LEU A 336 17.58 -11.21 -10.91
CA LEU A 336 16.75 -10.10 -11.42
C LEU A 336 17.00 -8.81 -10.65
N PHE A 337 17.31 -8.92 -9.36
CA PHE A 337 17.58 -7.78 -8.48
C PHE A 337 18.85 -8.02 -7.66
N PRO A 338 20.06 -7.82 -8.24
CA PRO A 338 21.32 -8.10 -7.55
C PRO A 338 21.53 -7.29 -6.27
N SER A 339 20.93 -6.09 -6.17
CA SER A 339 20.94 -5.24 -4.98
C SER A 339 19.96 -5.70 -3.89
N ARG A 340 19.12 -6.71 -4.17
CA ARG A 340 18.06 -7.22 -3.30
C ARG A 340 18.11 -8.76 -3.28
N PRO A 341 19.15 -9.36 -2.65
CA PRO A 341 19.22 -10.81 -2.52
C PRO A 341 18.01 -11.32 -1.73
N SER A 342 17.58 -12.54 -2.01
CA SER A 342 16.56 -13.19 -1.19
C SER A 342 17.09 -13.37 0.23
N ILE A 343 16.31 -12.96 1.22
CA ILE A 343 16.65 -13.02 2.64
C ILE A 343 15.96 -14.24 3.23
N PHE A 344 16.69 -15.11 3.92
CA PHE A 344 16.11 -16.19 4.73
C PHE A 344 16.12 -15.80 6.20
N PHE A 345 15.06 -16.13 6.91
CA PHE A 345 14.89 -15.76 8.32
C PHE A 345 14.26 -16.89 9.12
N ALA A 346 14.41 -16.80 10.44
CA ALA A 346 13.79 -17.72 11.39
C ALA A 346 13.43 -17.00 12.69
N ASP A 347 12.52 -17.63 13.44
CA ASP A 347 12.20 -17.27 14.82
C ASP A 347 13.46 -17.37 15.69
N GLU A 348 13.80 -16.28 16.38
CA GLU A 348 14.96 -16.20 17.27
C GLU A 348 14.80 -17.11 18.49
N GLU A 349 13.61 -17.14 19.08
CA GLU A 349 13.33 -17.89 20.30
C GLU A 349 12.89 -19.33 19.99
N GLY A 350 12.46 -19.57 18.75
CA GLY A 350 12.06 -20.89 18.25
C GLY A 350 10.74 -21.40 18.83
N PHE A 351 9.95 -20.53 19.47
CA PHE A 351 8.66 -20.90 20.06
C PHE A 351 7.67 -21.42 19.01
N HIS A 352 7.63 -20.78 17.85
CA HIS A 352 6.73 -21.15 16.76
C HIS A 352 7.44 -21.92 15.64
N ASN A 353 8.76 -22.06 15.71
CA ASN A 353 9.61 -22.63 14.65
C ASN A 353 9.39 -21.96 13.28
N PHE A 354 9.12 -20.64 13.25
CA PHE A 354 9.00 -19.92 11.99
C PHE A 354 10.30 -20.01 11.19
N LYS A 355 10.17 -20.35 9.91
CA LYS A 355 11.24 -20.23 8.92
C LYS A 355 10.64 -19.64 7.66
N GLY A 356 11.33 -18.70 7.05
CA GLY A 356 10.78 -18.03 5.88
C GLY A 356 11.82 -17.43 4.97
N SER A 357 11.32 -16.83 3.90
CA SER A 357 12.12 -16.11 2.93
C SER A 357 11.41 -14.86 2.43
N VAL A 358 12.17 -13.81 2.20
CA VAL A 358 11.73 -12.58 1.53
C VAL A 358 12.44 -12.44 0.20
N SER A 359 11.71 -12.13 -0.86
CA SER A 359 12.28 -11.94 -2.19
C SER A 359 11.48 -10.92 -3.00
N MET A 360 12.12 -10.35 -4.02
CA MET A 360 11.47 -9.44 -4.97
C MET A 360 10.86 -10.24 -6.12
N THR A 361 9.57 -10.01 -6.41
CA THR A 361 8.91 -10.59 -7.59
C THR A 361 9.34 -9.86 -8.87
N PRO A 362 9.13 -10.46 -10.06
CA PRO A 362 9.38 -9.75 -11.33
C PRO A 362 8.55 -8.47 -11.50
N GLU A 363 7.38 -8.39 -10.85
CA GLU A 363 6.53 -7.19 -10.81
C GLU A 363 7.02 -6.13 -9.81
N LYS A 364 8.20 -6.34 -9.20
CA LYS A 364 8.81 -5.46 -8.20
C LYS A 364 8.00 -5.36 -6.90
N GLU A 365 7.26 -6.41 -6.56
CA GLU A 365 6.57 -6.53 -5.28
C GLU A 365 7.41 -7.36 -4.30
N VAL A 366 7.31 -7.06 -3.01
CA VAL A 366 8.05 -7.81 -1.97
C VAL A 366 7.20 -8.98 -1.51
N ARG A 367 7.64 -10.19 -1.87
CA ARG A 367 6.99 -11.44 -1.48
C ARG A 367 7.62 -12.02 -0.22
N TRP A 368 6.78 -12.45 0.69
CA TRP A 368 7.14 -13.15 1.91
C TRP A 368 6.56 -14.55 1.88
N LYS A 369 7.41 -15.54 2.16
CA LYS A 369 7.02 -16.92 2.40
C LYS A 369 7.42 -17.31 3.81
N LEU A 370 6.56 -18.04 4.49
CA LEU A 370 6.76 -18.49 5.86
C LEU A 370 6.24 -19.91 5.99
N GLU A 371 6.97 -20.74 6.72
CA GLU A 371 6.60 -22.08 7.12
C GLU A 371 6.75 -22.20 8.63
N TYR A 372 5.79 -22.85 9.27
CA TYR A 372 5.81 -23.08 10.71
C TYR A 372 5.10 -24.37 11.08
N MET A 373 5.41 -24.84 12.29
CA MET A 373 4.77 -26.03 12.84
C MET A 373 4.02 -25.62 14.09
N TYR A 374 2.72 -25.87 14.10
CA TYR A 374 1.89 -25.56 15.26
C TYR A 374 2.18 -26.60 16.36
N MET A 375 2.78 -26.14 17.46
CA MET A 375 3.15 -26.97 18.62
C MET A 375 2.28 -26.71 19.86
N SER A 376 1.01 -26.32 19.69
CA SER A 376 0.12 -26.15 20.84
C SER A 376 -0.30 -27.48 21.45
N GLN A 377 -0.31 -27.56 22.79
CA GLN A 377 -0.84 -28.71 23.54
C GLN A 377 -2.38 -28.73 23.59
N GLU A 378 -3.04 -27.64 23.21
CA GLU A 378 -4.50 -27.46 23.35
C GLU A 378 -5.31 -28.08 22.20
N LEU A 379 -4.70 -28.25 21.01
CA LEU A 379 -5.31 -28.89 19.84
C LEU A 379 -4.45 -30.09 19.39
N PRO A 380 -4.57 -31.25 20.07
CA PRO A 380 -3.71 -32.42 19.86
C PRO A 380 -3.70 -32.96 18.42
N TRP A 381 -4.75 -32.71 17.64
CA TRP A 381 -4.88 -33.17 16.24
C TRP A 381 -4.17 -32.28 15.22
N GLN A 382 -3.68 -31.09 15.60
CA GLN A 382 -2.89 -30.21 14.73
C GLN A 382 -1.38 -30.28 15.02
N VAL A 383 -0.98 -30.93 16.12
CA VAL A 383 0.43 -31.12 16.50
C VAL A 383 1.13 -31.93 15.43
N GLY A 384 2.18 -31.35 14.82
CA GLY A 384 2.94 -31.96 13.73
C GLY A 384 2.43 -31.65 12.32
N THR A 385 1.40 -30.80 12.18
CA THR A 385 1.01 -30.26 10.87
C THR A 385 1.88 -29.04 10.53
N SER A 386 2.51 -29.07 9.36
CA SER A 386 3.18 -27.90 8.79
C SER A 386 2.16 -26.96 8.15
N TRP A 387 2.34 -25.69 8.44
CA TRP A 387 1.57 -24.56 7.94
C TRP A 387 2.48 -23.68 7.11
N SER A 388 1.92 -23.07 6.09
CA SER A 388 2.61 -22.14 5.21
C SER A 388 1.83 -20.84 5.09
N PHE A 389 2.55 -19.75 4.88
CA PHE A 389 2.01 -18.45 4.54
C PHE A 389 2.76 -17.89 3.33
N ASP A 390 1.99 -17.34 2.39
CA ASP A 390 2.50 -16.61 1.24
C ASP A 390 1.76 -15.28 1.13
N GLY A 391 2.52 -14.18 1.09
CA GLY A 391 1.97 -12.85 1.12
C GLY A 391 2.84 -11.83 0.42
N VAL A 392 2.27 -10.65 0.20
CA VAL A 392 2.96 -9.50 -0.38
C VAL A 392 2.92 -8.34 0.59
N GLN A 393 4.02 -7.60 0.63
CA GLN A 393 4.12 -6.41 1.47
C GLN A 393 3.26 -5.28 0.89
N VAL A 394 2.54 -4.60 1.77
CA VAL A 394 1.80 -3.38 1.44
C VAL A 394 2.65 -2.17 1.84
N GLY A 395 2.65 -1.12 1.01
CA GLY A 395 3.48 0.06 1.20
C GLY A 395 4.90 -0.06 0.62
N VAL A 396 5.81 0.81 1.07
CA VAL A 396 7.22 0.80 0.64
C VAL A 396 8.05 -0.18 1.49
N LEU A 397 9.29 -0.47 1.08
CA LEU A 397 10.23 -1.30 1.86
C LEU A 397 10.29 -0.84 3.32
N LYS A 398 10.34 -1.78 4.27
CA LYS A 398 10.36 -1.48 5.72
C LYS A 398 9.14 -0.72 6.24
N SER A 399 8.03 -0.72 5.49
CA SER A 399 6.74 -0.26 5.98
C SER A 399 6.28 -1.10 7.17
N THR A 400 5.63 -0.45 8.15
CA THR A 400 5.04 -1.13 9.30
C THR A 400 3.65 -1.70 9.04
N PHE A 401 3.03 -1.39 7.89
CA PHE A 401 1.78 -2.03 7.46
C PHE A 401 1.94 -3.56 7.39
N GLY A 402 3.12 -4.02 6.96
CA GLY A 402 3.43 -5.44 6.91
C GLY A 402 2.94 -6.12 5.64
N VAL A 403 2.55 -7.37 5.78
CA VAL A 403 2.36 -8.33 4.68
C VAL A 403 0.98 -8.93 4.76
N LEU A 404 0.20 -8.78 3.70
CA LEU A 404 -1.11 -9.43 3.55
C LEU A 404 -0.98 -10.63 2.62
N GLY A 405 -1.69 -11.71 2.95
CA GLY A 405 -1.57 -12.94 2.19
C GLY A 405 -2.52 -14.03 2.63
N THR A 406 -2.10 -15.26 2.33
CA THR A 406 -2.89 -16.46 2.58
C THR A 406 -2.06 -17.40 3.45
N TRP A 407 -2.67 -17.92 4.51
CA TRP A 407 -2.12 -19.07 5.23
C TRP A 407 -2.81 -20.34 4.74
N SER A 408 -2.10 -21.46 4.80
CA SER A 408 -2.60 -22.76 4.37
C SER A 408 -1.90 -23.90 5.12
N ASN A 409 -2.54 -25.05 5.23
CA ASN A 409 -1.84 -26.27 5.65
C ASN A 409 -1.14 -26.94 4.47
N THR A 410 -0.10 -27.71 4.76
CA THR A 410 0.58 -28.55 3.74
C THR A 410 -0.03 -29.95 3.65
N LEU A 411 -1.27 -30.15 4.13
CA LEU A 411 -1.94 -31.45 4.09
C LEU A 411 -2.42 -31.77 2.67
N GLN A 412 -2.83 -33.03 2.44
CA GLN A 412 -3.41 -33.46 1.17
C GLN A 412 -4.65 -32.63 0.80
N PRO A 413 -4.95 -32.44 -0.50
CA PRO A 413 -6.03 -31.56 -0.97
C PRO A 413 -7.40 -31.77 -0.31
N ALA A 414 -7.74 -33.01 0.06
CA ALA A 414 -9.01 -33.35 0.69
C ALA A 414 -9.19 -32.77 2.11
N ASN A 415 -8.09 -32.48 2.80
CA ASN A 415 -8.08 -31.89 4.15
C ASN A 415 -7.41 -30.50 4.13
N HIS A 416 -7.32 -29.89 2.95
CA HIS A 416 -6.67 -28.60 2.81
C HIS A 416 -7.52 -27.51 3.46
N VAL A 417 -6.89 -26.67 4.28
CA VAL A 417 -7.53 -25.49 4.85
C VAL A 417 -6.63 -24.28 4.64
N SER A 418 -7.27 -23.15 4.38
CA SER A 418 -6.62 -21.88 4.10
C SER A 418 -7.48 -20.72 4.56
N GLY A 419 -6.88 -19.55 4.62
CA GLY A 419 -7.59 -18.31 4.93
C GLY A 419 -6.70 -17.08 4.84
N PRO A 420 -7.22 -15.91 5.19
CA PRO A 420 -6.48 -14.66 5.17
C PRO A 420 -5.48 -14.61 6.34
N ALA A 421 -4.31 -14.05 6.07
CA ALA A 421 -3.27 -13.80 7.05
C ALA A 421 -2.67 -12.41 6.88
N TRP A 422 -2.31 -11.80 7.99
CA TRP A 422 -1.65 -10.51 8.10
C TRP A 422 -0.45 -10.62 9.03
N PHE A 423 0.73 -10.34 8.49
CA PHE A 423 1.99 -10.38 9.23
C PHE A 423 2.59 -8.99 9.27
N HIS A 424 2.54 -8.31 10.43
CA HIS A 424 2.98 -6.93 10.56
C HIS A 424 4.01 -6.75 11.66
N LYS A 425 4.76 -5.65 11.55
CA LYS A 425 5.85 -5.33 12.45
C LYS A 425 5.28 -4.52 13.62
N VAL A 426 5.61 -4.92 14.84
CA VAL A 426 5.15 -4.21 16.04
C VAL A 426 5.94 -2.90 16.17
N ARG A 427 5.23 -1.77 16.30
CA ARG A 427 5.85 -0.47 16.58
C ARG A 427 6.31 -0.47 18.05
N ASN A 428 7.59 -0.15 18.27
CA ASN A 428 8.13 0.05 19.63
C ASN A 428 7.77 1.44 20.18
#